data_AF-A0A417YXJ2-F1
#
_entry.id   AF-A0A417YXJ2-F1
#
_cell.length_a   1.000
_cell.length_b   1.000
_cell.length_c   1.000
_cell.angle_alpha   90.00
_cell.angle_beta   90.00
_cell.angle_gamma   90.00
#
_symmetry.space_group_name_H-M   'P 1'
#
loop_
_entity.id
_entity.type
_entity.pdbx_description
1 polymer ?
#
loop_
_entity_poly.entity_id
_entity_poly.type
_entity_poly.pdbx_seq_one_letter_code
_entity_poly.pdbx_strand_id
1 'polypeptide(L)'
;MINVRGLTIFVIFPKTGIAAEKLKVDLTTSPDAFLFQLTNLVPGDWANRTLLIKNNGEEDYTYITSSKLKKGSKKFYHKLWLKVSDHKEVLFEGKLKDFNNLEERFLKKGKSEELFFTVKLPEELGNEFRD
;
A
#
# COMPACT_ATOMS: atom_id res chain seq x y z
N MET A 1 4.02 -26.05 6.12
CA MET A 1 3.71 -24.71 6.65
C MET A 1 4.21 -23.68 5.65
N ILE A 2 3.32 -22.87 5.06
CA ILE A 2 3.68 -21.84 4.09
C ILE A 2 4.31 -20.68 4.86
N ASN A 3 5.65 -20.68 4.95
CA ASN A 3 6.42 -19.63 5.61
C ASN A 3 6.59 -18.44 4.65
N VAL A 4 5.64 -17.51 4.63
CA VAL A 4 5.82 -16.23 3.94
C VAL A 4 6.59 -15.28 4.83
N ARG A 5 7.79 -14.90 4.39
CA ARG A 5 8.58 -13.84 5.02
C ARG A 5 8.27 -12.49 4.35
N GLY A 6 7.30 -11.78 4.92
CA GLY A 6 7.12 -10.32 4.84
C GLY A 6 6.89 -9.69 3.46
N LEU A 7 5.65 -9.33 3.16
CA LEU A 7 5.29 -8.43 2.06
C LEU A 7 5.39 -6.97 2.54
N THR A 8 6.17 -6.11 1.88
CA THR A 8 6.21 -4.67 2.21
C THR A 8 5.57 -3.85 1.11
N ILE A 9 4.76 -2.85 1.48
CA ILE A 9 4.20 -1.83 0.58
C ILE A 9 4.75 -0.48 1.06
N PHE A 10 5.26 0.36 0.14
CA PHE A 10 5.80 1.70 0.43
C PHE A 10 5.04 2.74 -0.38
N VAL A 11 4.68 3.85 0.24
CA VAL A 11 4.16 5.04 -0.44
C VAL A 11 5.31 5.95 -0.82
N ILE A 12 5.37 6.41 -2.07
CA ILE A 12 6.45 7.28 -2.57
C ILE A 12 5.82 8.60 -2.99
N PHE A 13 6.23 9.67 -2.32
CA PHE A 13 5.80 11.03 -2.62
C PHE A 13 6.61 11.59 -3.82
N PRO A 14 6.00 11.97 -4.95
CA PRO A 14 6.69 12.80 -5.93
C PRO A 14 7.09 14.14 -5.29
N LYS A 15 8.34 14.55 -5.51
CA LYS A 15 8.77 15.93 -5.24
C LYS A 15 8.10 16.83 -6.26
N THR A 16 7.25 17.75 -5.83
CA THR A 16 6.88 18.91 -6.63
C THR A 16 8.15 19.75 -6.85
N GLY A 17 8.57 19.84 -8.11
CA GLY A 17 9.72 20.62 -8.52
C GLY A 17 9.36 22.09 -8.60
N ILE A 18 9.70 22.87 -7.58
CA ILE A 18 10.04 24.29 -7.68
C ILE A 18 11.26 24.53 -6.77
N ALA A 19 12.12 25.45 -7.22
CA ALA A 19 13.50 25.69 -6.81
C ALA A 19 13.79 25.58 -5.30
N ALA A 20 15.03 25.17 -5.01
CA ALA A 20 15.61 24.95 -3.70
C ALA A 20 15.70 26.23 -2.85
N GLU A 21 14.58 26.67 -2.30
CA GLU A 21 14.54 27.40 -1.03
C GLU A 21 13.78 26.55 -0.03
N LYS A 22 14.52 25.73 0.73
CA LYS A 22 14.09 25.04 1.97
C LYS A 22 12.60 24.67 2.08
N LEU A 23 12.03 24.00 1.08
CA LEU A 23 10.70 23.40 1.21
C LEU A 23 10.78 22.26 2.23
N LYS A 24 10.30 22.54 3.45
CA LYS A 24 10.11 21.52 4.49
C LYS A 24 8.89 20.68 4.12
N VAL A 25 9.09 19.68 3.26
CA VAL A 25 8.08 18.65 3.01
C VAL A 25 7.95 17.80 4.27
N ASP A 26 6.83 17.92 4.98
CA ASP A 26 6.50 17.14 6.18
C ASP A 26 5.23 16.31 5.92
N LEU A 27 5.41 15.22 5.16
CA LEU A 27 4.41 14.20 4.94
C LEU A 27 4.77 12.97 5.77
N THR A 28 3.85 12.55 6.63
CA THR A 28 4.03 11.38 7.49
C THR A 28 3.01 10.30 7.18
N THR A 29 3.42 9.05 7.40
CA THR A 29 2.53 7.89 7.25
C THR A 29 2.51 7.09 8.54
N SER A 30 1.37 6.50 8.86
CA SER A 30 1.22 5.55 9.95
C SER A 30 0.48 4.30 9.44
N PRO A 31 1.08 3.10 9.51
CA PRO A 31 2.45 2.82 9.96
C PRO A 31 3.53 3.41 9.02
N ASP A 32 4.70 3.73 9.57
CA ASP A 32 5.82 4.43 8.90
C ASP A 32 6.77 3.49 8.13
N ALA A 33 6.75 2.20 8.44
CA ALA A 33 7.71 1.23 7.92
C ALA A 33 7.10 0.15 7.01
N PHE A 34 6.13 -0.63 7.51
CA PHE A 34 5.53 -1.76 6.81
C PHE A 34 4.03 -1.76 7.00
N LEU A 35 3.26 -1.63 5.90
CA LEU A 35 1.80 -1.69 6.00
C LEU A 35 1.31 -3.11 6.30
N PHE A 36 1.89 -4.12 5.66
CA PHE A 36 1.54 -5.52 5.87
C PHE A 36 2.72 -6.35 6.38
N GLN A 37 2.41 -7.34 7.21
CA GLN A 37 3.29 -8.47 7.49
C GLN A 37 2.40 -9.71 7.50
N LEU A 38 2.28 -10.34 6.33
CA LEU A 38 1.41 -11.49 6.14
C LEU A 38 2.18 -12.77 6.49
N THR A 39 1.70 -13.49 7.51
CA THR A 39 2.22 -14.79 7.93
C THR A 39 1.06 -15.77 8.05
N ASN A 40 1.29 -17.05 7.72
CA ASN A 40 0.34 -18.15 7.89
C ASN A 40 -1.05 -17.96 7.24
N LEU A 41 -1.16 -17.19 6.14
CA LEU A 41 -2.42 -17.07 5.40
C LEU A 41 -2.79 -18.42 4.76
N VAL A 42 -4.05 -18.84 4.96
CA VAL A 42 -4.65 -19.98 4.26
C VAL A 42 -5.52 -19.50 3.10
N PRO A 43 -5.75 -20.33 2.05
CA PRO A 43 -6.63 -19.96 0.95
C PRO A 43 -8.00 -19.51 1.46
N GLY A 44 -8.47 -18.36 0.97
CA GLY A 44 -9.68 -17.70 1.46
C GLY A 44 -9.42 -16.58 2.47
N ASP A 45 -8.29 -16.59 3.18
CA ASP A 45 -7.97 -15.56 4.17
C ASP A 45 -7.81 -14.16 3.56
N TRP A 46 -8.10 -13.15 4.37
CA TRP A 46 -7.80 -11.76 4.06
C TRP A 46 -7.18 -11.04 5.26
N ALA A 47 -6.49 -9.95 4.98
CA ALA A 47 -5.95 -9.03 5.97
C ALA A 47 -6.24 -7.60 5.56
N ASN A 48 -6.67 -6.79 6.53
CA ASN A 48 -6.98 -5.37 6.33
C ASN A 48 -5.96 -4.50 7.06
N ARG A 49 -5.56 -3.40 6.43
CA ARG A 49 -4.68 -2.39 7.02
C ARG A 49 -5.14 -1.01 6.60
N THR A 50 -5.09 -0.07 7.52
CA THR A 50 -5.33 1.34 7.25
C THR A 50 -3.99 2.05 7.21
N LEU A 51 -3.77 2.81 6.15
CA LEU A 51 -2.65 3.73 6.03
C LEU A 51 -3.18 5.15 6.27
N LEU A 52 -2.74 5.77 7.36
CA LEU A 52 -3.01 7.17 7.64
C LEU A 52 -1.90 8.03 7.06
N ILE A 53 -2.25 8.96 6.18
CA ILE A 53 -1.32 9.91 5.55
C ILE A 53 -1.64 11.29 6.14
N LYS A 54 -0.63 12.01 6.62
CA LYS A 54 -0.80 13.36 7.18
C LYS A 54 0.13 14.35 6.50
N ASN A 55 -0.43 15.50 6.16
CA ASN A 55 0.34 16.67 5.76
C ASN A 55 0.52 17.61 6.97
N ASN A 56 1.68 17.50 7.62
CA ASN A 56 2.09 18.38 8.71
C ASN A 56 2.89 19.59 8.21
N GLY A 57 3.11 19.68 6.90
CA GLY A 57 3.82 20.79 6.27
C GLY A 57 3.01 22.09 6.24
N GLU A 58 3.68 23.16 5.83
CA GLU A 58 3.10 24.49 5.74
C GLU A 58 2.36 24.74 4.40
N GLU A 59 2.51 23.81 3.46
CA GLU A 59 1.98 23.87 2.08
C GLU A 59 1.08 22.69 1.75
N ASP A 60 0.29 22.85 0.69
CA ASP A 60 -0.52 21.77 0.13
C ASP A 60 0.35 20.87 -0.76
N TYR A 61 0.13 19.55 -0.72
CA TYR A 61 0.94 18.59 -1.48
C TYR A 61 0.08 17.69 -2.35
N THR A 62 0.67 17.28 -3.48
CA THR A 62 0.18 16.15 -4.28
C THR A 62 1.11 14.97 -4.06
N TYR A 63 0.53 13.77 -3.92
CA TYR A 63 1.30 12.55 -3.72
C TYR A 63 0.79 11.37 -4.53
N ILE A 64 1.62 10.34 -4.64
CA ILE A 64 1.30 9.08 -5.31
C ILE A 64 1.49 7.94 -4.32
N THR A 65 0.59 6.96 -4.38
CA THR A 65 0.74 5.69 -3.64
C THR A 65 1.18 4.61 -4.59
N SER A 66 2.22 3.85 -4.24
CA SER A 66 2.70 2.70 -5.03
C SER A 66 2.91 1.48 -4.14
N SER A 67 3.25 0.34 -4.74
CA SER A 67 3.71 -0.82 -4.00
C SER A 67 4.95 -1.43 -4.63
N LYS A 68 5.80 -2.05 -3.81
CA LYS A 68 6.95 -2.80 -4.30
C LYS A 68 7.31 -3.93 -3.36
N LEU A 69 7.37 -5.15 -3.89
CA LEU A 69 7.88 -6.31 -3.17
C LEU A 69 9.34 -6.09 -2.74
N LYS A 70 9.59 -5.90 -1.44
CA LYS A 70 10.96 -5.85 -0.89
C LYS A 70 11.56 -7.22 -0.59
N LYS A 71 10.79 -8.13 0.01
CA LYS A 71 11.21 -9.48 0.40
C LYS A 71 10.03 -10.44 0.26
N GLY A 72 10.30 -11.76 0.27
CA GLY A 72 9.27 -12.80 0.19
C GLY A 72 9.17 -13.49 -1.18
N SER A 73 8.13 -14.33 -1.34
CA SER A 73 7.94 -15.15 -2.54
C SER A 73 7.24 -14.35 -3.64
N LYS A 74 7.90 -14.16 -4.79
CA LYS A 74 7.29 -13.57 -6.00
C LYS A 74 6.05 -14.35 -6.46
N LYS A 75 6.10 -15.69 -6.40
CA LYS A 75 4.96 -16.55 -6.76
C LYS A 75 3.74 -16.24 -5.89
N PHE A 76 3.95 -16.04 -4.58
CA PHE A 76 2.89 -15.67 -3.66
C PHE A 76 2.38 -14.25 -3.91
N TYR A 77 3.30 -13.27 -4.03
CA TYR A 77 2.97 -11.88 -4.35
C TYR A 77 2.09 -11.74 -5.60
N HIS A 78 2.39 -12.52 -6.65
CA HIS A 78 1.65 -12.49 -7.92
C HIS A 78 0.22 -13.02 -7.84
N LYS A 79 -0.08 -13.77 -6.79
CA LYS A 79 -1.34 -14.47 -6.61
C LYS A 79 -2.27 -13.78 -5.62
N LEU A 80 -1.74 -12.85 -4.81
CA LEU A 80 -2.54 -12.07 -3.89
C LEU A 80 -3.47 -11.13 -4.65
N TRP A 81 -4.69 -11.02 -4.18
CA TRP A 81 -5.61 -9.99 -4.59
C TRP A 81 -5.47 -8.79 -3.65
N LEU A 82 -5.46 -7.59 -4.21
CA LEU A 82 -5.39 -6.33 -3.50
C LEU A 82 -6.60 -5.49 -3.84
N LYS A 83 -7.23 -4.95 -2.82
CA LYS A 83 -8.18 -3.86 -2.91
C LYS A 83 -7.64 -2.66 -2.12
N VAL A 84 -7.67 -1.49 -2.73
CA VAL A 84 -7.37 -0.21 -2.10
C VAL A 84 -8.58 0.68 -2.25
N SER A 85 -9.05 1.26 -1.15
CA SER A 85 -10.16 2.21 -1.15
C SER A 85 -9.88 3.37 -0.22
N ASP A 86 -10.60 4.46 -0.40
CA ASP A 86 -10.76 5.48 0.63
C ASP A 86 -12.19 5.41 1.20
N HIS A 87 -12.63 6.47 1.86
CA HIS A 87 -13.99 6.58 2.41
C HIS A 87 -15.09 6.77 1.34
N LYS A 88 -14.71 7.08 0.09
CA LYS A 88 -15.63 7.43 -0.99
C LYS A 88 -15.75 6.32 -2.00
N GLU A 89 -14.62 5.73 -2.41
CA GLU A 89 -14.59 4.82 -3.54
C GLU A 89 -13.46 3.78 -3.47
N VAL A 90 -13.57 2.79 -4.35
CA VAL A 90 -12.52 1.81 -4.60
C VAL A 90 -11.55 2.40 -5.61
N LEU A 91 -10.31 2.60 -5.17
CA LEU A 91 -9.24 3.20 -5.97
C LEU A 91 -8.48 2.17 -6.80
N PHE A 92 -8.45 0.93 -6.34
CA PHE A 92 -7.86 -0.21 -7.06
C PHE A 92 -8.48 -1.51 -6.57
N GLU A 93 -8.74 -2.45 -7.48
CA GLU A 93 -9.19 -3.80 -7.13
C GLU A 93 -8.69 -4.79 -8.20
N GLY A 94 -7.76 -5.67 -7.82
CA GLY A 94 -7.07 -6.52 -8.79
C GLY A 94 -5.95 -7.35 -8.18
N LYS A 95 -5.17 -8.03 -9.01
CA LYS A 95 -4.00 -8.78 -8.50
C LYS A 95 -2.94 -7.80 -8.02
N LEU A 96 -2.32 -8.11 -6.90
CA LEU A 96 -1.28 -7.28 -6.29
C LEU A 96 -0.07 -7.06 -7.22
N LYS A 97 0.25 -8.02 -8.10
CA LYS A 97 1.28 -7.83 -9.14
C LYS A 97 0.97 -6.74 -10.16
N ASP A 98 -0.30 -6.44 -10.35
CA ASP A 98 -0.78 -5.45 -11.32
C ASP A 98 -0.93 -4.06 -10.66
N PHE A 99 -0.72 -3.97 -9.34
CA PHE A 99 -0.73 -2.71 -8.60
C PHE A 99 0.63 -2.00 -8.68
N ASN A 100 0.74 -1.08 -9.64
CA ASN A 100 1.92 -0.22 -9.78
C ASN A 100 1.81 1.02 -8.88
N ASN A 101 0.80 1.84 -9.14
CA ASN A 101 0.51 3.06 -8.40
C ASN A 101 -0.98 3.43 -8.52
N LEU A 102 -1.45 4.23 -7.56
CA LEU A 102 -2.69 4.98 -7.67
C LEU A 102 -2.47 6.26 -8.49
N GLU A 103 -3.57 6.86 -8.91
CA GLU A 103 -3.59 8.24 -9.42
C GLU A 103 -3.07 9.22 -8.36
N GLU A 104 -2.60 10.39 -8.82
CA GLU A 104 -2.16 11.46 -7.93
C GLU A 104 -3.30 11.95 -7.04
N ARG A 105 -2.99 12.18 -5.76
CA ARG A 105 -3.95 12.62 -4.76
C ARG A 105 -3.46 13.89 -4.09
N PHE A 106 -4.39 14.82 -3.90
CA PHE A 106 -4.13 16.11 -3.28
C PHE A 106 -4.44 16.07 -1.79
N LEU A 107 -3.49 16.52 -0.96
CA LEU A 107 -3.63 16.61 0.48
C LEU A 107 -3.28 18.01 0.98
N LYS A 108 -4.33 18.75 1.37
CA LYS A 108 -4.22 20.11 1.91
C LYS A 108 -3.38 20.14 3.21
N LYS A 109 -2.69 21.24 3.47
CA LYS A 109 -1.94 21.47 4.70
C LYS A 109 -2.80 21.25 5.95
N GLY A 110 -2.21 20.60 6.95
CA GLY A 110 -2.87 20.25 8.21
C GLY A 110 -4.00 19.23 8.06
N LYS A 111 -4.14 18.57 6.91
CA LYS A 111 -5.12 17.51 6.68
C LYS A 111 -4.48 16.13 6.67
N SER A 112 -5.34 15.15 6.88
CA SER A 112 -5.01 13.75 6.81
C SER A 112 -6.04 13.00 5.98
N GLU A 113 -5.64 11.87 5.44
CA GLU A 113 -6.55 10.92 4.84
C GLU A 113 -6.17 9.49 5.18
N GLU A 114 -7.15 8.61 5.01
CA GLU A 114 -7.01 7.19 5.26
C GLU A 114 -7.21 6.42 3.96
N LEU A 115 -6.27 5.53 3.69
CA LEU A 115 -6.40 4.53 2.63
C LEU A 115 -6.55 3.16 3.27
N PHE A 116 -7.59 2.44 2.88
CA PHE A 116 -7.90 1.10 3.33
C PHE A 116 -7.36 0.09 2.34
N PHE A 117 -6.47 -0.76 2.81
CA PHE A 117 -5.90 -1.84 2.03
C PHE A 117 -6.46 -3.16 2.53
N THR A 118 -6.95 -3.97 1.60
CA THR A 118 -7.37 -5.35 1.83
C THR A 118 -6.55 -6.26 0.93
N VAL A 119 -5.81 -7.18 1.54
CA VAL A 119 -5.10 -8.24 0.81
C VAL A 119 -5.81 -9.55 1.06
N LYS A 120 -6.20 -10.26 -0.01
CA LYS A 120 -6.84 -11.56 0.05
C LYS A 120 -5.99 -12.62 -0.64
N LEU A 121 -5.93 -13.81 -0.06
CA LEU A 121 -5.41 -15.01 -0.72
C LEU A 121 -6.59 -15.74 -1.40
N PRO A 122 -6.63 -15.83 -2.74
CA PRO A 122 -7.70 -16.55 -3.44
C PRO A 122 -7.83 -18.02 -3.01
N GLU A 123 -9.07 -18.51 -2.90
CA GLU A 123 -9.38 -19.88 -2.48
C GLU A 123 -8.87 -20.94 -3.48
N GLU A 124 -8.91 -20.60 -4.77
CA GLU A 124 -8.45 -21.43 -5.90
C GLU A 124 -6.98 -21.86 -5.80
N LEU A 125 -6.20 -21.21 -4.94
CA LEU A 125 -4.78 -21.50 -4.73
C LEU A 125 -4.53 -22.70 -3.81
N GLY A 126 -5.54 -23.21 -3.11
CA GLY A 126 -5.38 -24.26 -2.10
C GLY A 126 -4.79 -25.57 -2.63
N ASN A 127 -4.85 -25.82 -3.95
CA ASN A 127 -4.29 -27.02 -4.56
C ASN A 127 -2.83 -26.85 -5.04
N GLU A 128 -2.34 -25.62 -5.24
CA GLU A 128 -1.02 -25.37 -5.85
C GLU A 128 0.12 -25.15 -4.83
N PHE A 129 -0.19 -25.18 -3.54
CA PHE A 129 0.76 -24.95 -2.44
C PHE A 129 0.84 -26.14 -1.47
N ARG A 130 0.31 -27.32 -1.87
CA ARG A 130 0.33 -28.57 -1.09
C ARG A 130 1.54 -29.48 -1.37
N ASP A 131 2.42 -29.11 -2.31
CA ASP A 131 3.69 -29.79 -2.58
C ASP A 131 4.89 -29.00 -2.03
#